data_AF-A0A290QG47-F1
#
_entry.id   AF-A0A290QG47-F1
#
_cell.length_a   1.000
_cell.length_b   1.000
_cell.length_c   1.000
_cell.angle_alpha   90.00
_cell.angle_beta   90.00
_cell.angle_gamma   90.00
#
_symmetry.space_group_name_H-M   'P 1'
#
loop_
_entity.id
_entity.type
_entity.pdbx_description
1 polymer ?
#
loop_
_entity_poly.entity_id
_entity_poly.type
_entity_poly.pdbx_seq_one_letter_code
_entity_poly.pdbx_strand_id
1 'polypeptide(L)'
;MILVMQALAELRGSNTKQEVIGHIIQTGYYEVTRHDLPPYDGQNESRYHTLLAWARKDCVELEYLLGHERDAWALSRNGDRAILKARELFGKNEWDVRRCYLWTPKFKLLMLPSYLPSPKDAKRPEDILDAL
;
A
#
# COMPACT_ATOMS: atom_id res chain seq x y z
N MET A 1 3.63 -0.90 -2.16
CA MET A 1 3.62 -2.23 -2.82
C MET A 1 2.69 -3.23 -2.11
N ILE A 2 3.04 -3.74 -0.92
CA ILE A 2 2.25 -4.80 -0.22
C ILE A 2 0.78 -4.44 -0.05
N LEU A 3 0.47 -3.19 0.29
CA LEU A 3 -0.91 -2.71 0.44
C LEU A 3 -1.73 -2.82 -0.86
N VAL A 4 -1.14 -2.48 -2.01
CA VAL A 4 -1.79 -2.63 -3.33
C VAL A 4 -1.99 -4.11 -3.66
N MET A 5 -0.98 -4.93 -3.42
CA MET A 5 -1.07 -6.38 -3.66
C MET A 5 -2.14 -7.04 -2.79
N GLN A 6 -2.23 -6.68 -1.51
CA GLN A 6 -3.23 -7.21 -0.58
C GLN A 6 -4.65 -6.80 -1.00
N ALA A 7 -4.86 -5.54 -1.41
CA ALA A 7 -6.14 -5.08 -1.93
C ALA A 7 -6.58 -5.88 -3.18
N LEU A 8 -5.65 -6.14 -4.10
CA LEU A 8 -5.91 -6.96 -5.28
C LEU A 8 -6.20 -8.43 -4.95
N ALA A 9 -5.54 -8.99 -3.94
CA ALA A 9 -5.82 -10.36 -3.47
C ALA A 9 -7.26 -10.49 -2.93
N GLU A 10 -7.78 -9.42 -2.31
CA GLU A 10 -9.16 -9.37 -1.78
C GLU A 10 -10.19 -9.12 -2.88
N LEU A 11 -9.94 -8.16 -3.78
CA LEU A 11 -10.82 -7.85 -4.91
C LEU A 11 -10.90 -9.00 -5.92
N ARG A 12 -9.78 -9.70 -6.13
CA ARG A 12 -9.57 -10.75 -7.13
C ARG A 12 -9.75 -10.24 -8.57
N GLY A 13 -9.27 -11.02 -9.55
CA GLY A 13 -9.42 -10.68 -10.97
C GLY A 13 -8.64 -9.44 -11.40
N SER A 14 -9.16 -8.74 -12.40
CA SER A 14 -8.58 -7.51 -12.96
C SER A 14 -9.44 -6.32 -12.56
N ASN A 15 -8.83 -5.32 -11.95
CA ASN A 15 -9.52 -4.15 -11.39
C ASN A 15 -8.90 -2.86 -11.90
N THR A 16 -9.68 -1.80 -12.01
CA THR A 16 -9.21 -0.46 -12.33
C THR A 16 -8.41 0.15 -11.17
N LYS A 17 -7.59 1.17 -11.46
CA LYS A 17 -6.94 1.97 -10.40
C LYS A 17 -7.97 2.50 -9.39
N GLN A 18 -9.13 2.97 -9.87
CA GLN A 18 -10.16 3.56 -9.03
C GLN A 18 -10.78 2.53 -8.07
N GLU A 19 -11.06 1.31 -8.53
CA GLU A 19 -11.58 0.22 -7.69
C GLU A 19 -10.58 -0.18 -6.61
N VAL A 20 -9.30 -0.34 -6.97
CA VAL A 20 -8.25 -0.72 -6.01
C VAL A 20 -8.06 0.35 -4.94
N ILE A 21 -7.94 1.63 -5.35
CA ILE A 21 -7.80 2.73 -4.40
C ILE A 21 -9.07 2.86 -3.55
N GLY A 22 -10.25 2.80 -4.16
CA GLY A 22 -11.53 2.85 -3.46
C GLY A 22 -11.63 1.77 -2.38
N HIS A 23 -11.23 0.53 -2.69
CA HIS A 23 -11.19 -0.57 -1.74
C HIS A 23 -10.23 -0.32 -0.58
N ILE A 24 -9.02 0.15 -0.86
CA ILE A 24 -8.01 0.50 0.17
C ILE A 24 -8.57 1.53 1.18
N ILE A 25 -9.28 2.54 0.67
CA ILE A 25 -9.88 3.59 1.50
C ILE A 25 -11.07 3.06 2.28
N GLN A 26 -12.00 2.35 1.63
CA GLN A 26 -13.21 1.80 2.26
C GLN A 26 -12.88 0.77 3.35
N THR A 27 -11.84 -0.04 3.14
CA THR A 27 -11.36 -0.98 4.14
C THR A 27 -10.59 -0.31 5.27
N GLY A 28 -10.16 0.94 5.09
CA GLY A 28 -9.38 1.69 6.07
C GLY A 28 -7.96 1.14 6.22
N TYR A 29 -7.34 0.66 5.13
CA TYR A 29 -5.95 0.19 5.13
C TYR A 29 -4.93 1.33 5.02
N TYR A 30 -5.39 2.45 4.45
CA TYR A 30 -4.65 3.69 4.32
C TYR A 30 -5.51 4.84 4.83
N GLU A 31 -4.92 5.76 5.58
CA GLU A 31 -5.59 6.97 6.04
C GLU A 31 -5.13 8.15 5.17
N VAL A 32 -6.07 8.72 4.40
CA VAL A 32 -5.82 9.92 3.60
C VAL A 32 -5.91 11.14 4.52
N THR A 33 -4.82 11.88 4.59
CA THR A 33 -4.69 13.10 5.38
C THR A 33 -4.68 14.34 4.48
N ARG A 34 -4.76 15.54 5.05
CA ARG A 34 -4.64 16.79 4.28
C ARG A 34 -3.33 16.88 3.46
N HIS A 35 -2.26 16.23 3.91
CA HIS A 35 -0.96 16.20 3.26
C HIS A 35 -0.92 15.31 2.01
N ASP A 36 -1.89 14.40 1.88
CA ASP A 36 -2.04 13.52 0.72
C ASP A 36 -2.78 14.15 -0.45
N LEU A 37 -3.56 15.20 -0.18
CA LEU A 37 -4.48 15.78 -1.15
C LEU A 37 -3.77 16.59 -2.23
N PRO A 38 -2.78 17.45 -1.91
CA PRO A 38 -2.03 18.14 -2.94
C PRO A 38 -1.28 17.13 -3.83
N PRO A 39 -1.07 17.43 -5.11
CA PRO A 39 -0.24 16.60 -5.97
C PRO A 39 1.25 16.69 -5.61
N TYR A 40 2.05 15.78 -6.15
CA TYR A 40 3.50 16.00 -6.28
C TYR A 40 3.76 17.04 -7.38
N ASP A 41 4.90 17.73 -7.32
CA ASP A 41 5.28 18.70 -8.36
C ASP A 41 5.27 18.04 -9.76
N GLY A 42 4.62 18.72 -10.71
CA GLY A 42 4.45 18.22 -12.08
C GLY A 42 3.40 17.11 -12.24
N GLN A 43 2.65 16.76 -11.20
CA GLN A 43 1.53 15.82 -11.26
C GLN A 43 0.18 16.53 -11.13
N ASN A 44 -0.87 15.91 -11.67
CA ASN A 44 -2.25 16.42 -11.58
C ASN A 44 -3.12 15.64 -10.58
N GLU A 45 -2.65 14.48 -10.12
CA GLU A 45 -3.35 13.65 -9.15
C GLU A 45 -2.79 13.86 -7.75
N SER A 46 -3.63 13.67 -6.73
CA SER A 46 -3.23 13.70 -5.33
C SER A 46 -2.04 12.78 -5.04
N ARG A 47 -1.23 13.12 -4.05
CA ARG A 47 -0.03 12.34 -3.68
C ARG A 47 -0.36 10.88 -3.41
N TYR A 48 -1.45 10.58 -2.71
CA TYR A 48 -1.79 9.18 -2.42
C TYR A 48 -2.18 8.39 -3.68
N HIS A 49 -2.87 9.00 -4.66
CA HIS A 49 -3.13 8.37 -5.96
C HIS A 49 -1.83 8.06 -6.68
N THR A 50 -0.92 9.03 -6.70
CA THR A 50 0.38 8.90 -7.34
C THR A 50 1.23 7.82 -6.67
N LEU A 51 1.29 7.82 -5.34
CA LEU A 51 2.05 6.86 -4.55
C LEU A 51 1.56 5.42 -4.73
N LEU A 52 0.23 5.22 -4.79
CA LEU A 52 -0.34 3.90 -5.07
C LEU A 52 -0.11 3.45 -6.52
N ALA A 53 -0.10 4.39 -7.48
CA ALA A 53 0.25 4.11 -8.88
C ALA A 53 1.73 3.74 -9.04
N TRP A 54 2.65 4.44 -8.35
CA TRP A 54 4.06 4.06 -8.32
C TRP A 54 4.27 2.70 -7.66
N ALA A 55 3.59 2.44 -6.53
CA ALA A 55 3.61 1.12 -5.92
C ALA A 55 3.15 0.01 -6.89
N ARG A 56 2.17 0.27 -7.77
CA ARG A 56 1.79 -0.67 -8.83
C ARG A 56 2.88 -0.82 -9.88
N LYS A 57 3.50 0.27 -10.32
CA LYS A 57 4.61 0.23 -11.26
C LYS A 57 5.74 -0.68 -10.75
N ASP A 58 6.17 -0.49 -9.50
CA ASP A 58 7.19 -1.34 -8.86
C ASP A 58 6.75 -2.81 -8.83
N CYS A 59 5.47 -3.09 -8.55
CA CYS A 59 4.96 -4.45 -8.54
C CYS A 59 4.94 -5.09 -9.94
N VAL A 60 4.76 -4.32 -11.00
CA VAL A 60 4.85 -4.85 -12.38
C VAL A 60 6.30 -5.13 -12.75
N GLU A 61 7.23 -4.24 -12.38
CA GLU A 61 8.67 -4.44 -12.62
C GLU A 61 9.22 -5.67 -11.89
N LEU A 62 8.66 -6.01 -10.72
CA LEU A 62 9.00 -7.22 -9.96
C LEU A 62 8.11 -8.44 -10.29
N GLU A 63 7.30 -8.37 -11.35
CA GLU A 63 6.39 -9.44 -11.80
C GLU A 63 5.35 -9.89 -10.75
N TYR A 64 5.06 -9.06 -9.74
CA TYR A 64 4.01 -9.31 -8.75
C TYR A 64 2.61 -8.97 -9.28
N LEU A 65 2.52 -8.04 -10.23
CA LEU A 65 1.29 -7.68 -10.91
C LEU A 65 1.43 -7.95 -12.43
N LEU A 66 0.31 -8.26 -13.08
CA LEU A 66 0.23 -8.37 -14.53
C LEU A 66 0.34 -6.97 -15.18
N GLY A 67 1.13 -6.86 -16.25
CA GLY A 67 1.50 -5.57 -16.85
C GLY A 67 0.94 -5.29 -18.25
N HIS A 68 0.11 -6.18 -18.79
CA HIS A 68 -0.16 -6.26 -20.22
C HIS A 68 -1.30 -5.34 -20.71
N GLU A 69 -2.16 -4.88 -19.80
CA GLU A 69 -3.40 -4.18 -20.14
C GLU A 69 -3.46 -2.78 -19.49
N ARG A 70 -4.10 -1.85 -20.20
CA ARG A 70 -4.31 -0.48 -19.74
C ARG A 70 -5.41 -0.46 -18.67
N ASP A 71 -5.10 0.17 -17.53
CA ASP A 71 -5.99 0.31 -16.37
C ASP A 71 -6.59 -1.01 -15.87
N ALA A 72 -5.81 -2.07 -16.00
CA ALA A 72 -6.14 -3.42 -15.52
C ALA A 72 -5.05 -3.84 -14.53
N TRP A 73 -5.38 -3.78 -13.26
CA TRP A 73 -4.53 -4.14 -12.14
C TRP A 73 -4.94 -5.53 -11.69
N ALA A 74 -4.08 -6.50 -11.92
CA ALA A 74 -4.33 -7.89 -11.56
C ALA A 74 -3.08 -8.46 -10.89
N LEU A 75 -3.29 -9.20 -9.80
CA LEU A 75 -2.22 -9.86 -9.07
C LEU A 75 -1.73 -11.07 -9.87
N SER A 76 -0.41 -11.27 -9.92
CA SER A 76 0.19 -12.49 -10.46
C SER A 76 0.32 -13.56 -9.37
N ARG A 77 0.60 -14.81 -9.77
CA ARG A 77 0.94 -15.89 -8.82
C ARG A 77 2.18 -15.56 -7.97
N ASN A 78 3.12 -14.80 -8.52
CA ASN A 78 4.31 -14.36 -7.77
C ASN A 78 3.92 -13.29 -6.73
N GLY A 79 2.97 -12.41 -7.06
CA GLY A 79 2.39 -11.45 -6.13
C GLY A 79 1.72 -12.13 -4.93
N ASP A 80 0.91 -13.16 -5.17
CA ASP A 80 0.30 -13.97 -4.09
C ASP A 80 1.36 -14.54 -3.14
N ARG A 81 2.41 -15.16 -3.71
CA ARG A 81 3.52 -15.71 -2.94
C ARG A 81 4.28 -14.63 -2.16
N ALA A 82 4.46 -13.45 -2.75
CA ALA A 82 5.14 -12.33 -2.12
C ALA A 82 4.37 -11.80 -0.89
N ILE A 83 3.04 -11.76 -0.93
CA ILE A 83 2.22 -11.39 0.24
C ILE A 83 2.41 -12.41 1.37
N LEU A 84 2.33 -13.72 1.06
CA LEU A 84 2.54 -14.77 2.06
C LEU A 84 3.94 -14.70 2.66
N LYS A 85 4.95 -14.46 1.81
CA LYS A 85 6.34 -14.29 2.25
C LYS A 85 6.50 -13.07 3.15
N ALA A 86 5.88 -11.94 2.82
CA ALA A 86 5.91 -10.74 3.65
C ALA A 86 5.32 -11.00 5.05
N ARG A 87 4.19 -11.70 5.13
CA ARG A 87 3.58 -12.10 6.42
C ARG A 87 4.50 -13.00 7.23
N GLU A 88 5.15 -13.97 6.58
CA GLU A 88 6.15 -14.84 7.23
C GLU A 88 7.32 -14.02 7.81
N LEU A 89 7.86 -13.07 7.04
CA LEU A 89 8.98 -12.22 7.46
C LEU A 89 8.61 -11.30 8.64
N PHE A 90 7.39 -10.75 8.65
CA PHE A 90 6.89 -10.02 9.82
C PHE A 90 6.72 -10.95 11.03
N GLY A 91 6.18 -12.16 10.83
CA GLY A 91 5.98 -13.15 11.90
C GLY A 91 7.30 -13.64 12.52
N LYS A 92 8.37 -13.71 11.73
CA LYS A 92 9.74 -14.04 12.18
C LYS A 92 10.50 -12.84 12.74
N ASN A 93 9.91 -11.66 12.75
CA ASN A 93 10.55 -10.40 13.16
C ASN A 93 11.81 -10.05 12.33
N GLU A 94 11.89 -10.56 11.09
CA GLU A 94 12.93 -10.17 10.11
C GLU A 94 12.60 -8.81 9.51
N TRP A 95 11.31 -8.52 9.34
CA TRP A 95 10.77 -7.20 9.03
C TRP A 95 9.97 -6.68 10.21
N ASP A 96 10.05 -5.37 10.46
CA ASP A 96 9.27 -4.71 11.51
C ASP A 96 8.09 -3.94 10.92
N VAL A 97 6.88 -4.46 11.17
CA VAL A 97 5.61 -3.86 10.71
C VAL A 97 5.40 -2.44 11.24
N ARG A 98 6.04 -2.09 12.37
CA ARG A 98 5.96 -0.75 12.97
C ARG A 98 6.58 0.32 12.10
N ARG A 99 7.53 -0.05 11.23
CA ARG A 99 8.19 0.86 10.28
C ARG A 99 7.30 1.23 9.09
N CYS A 100 6.20 0.51 8.87
CA CYS A 100 5.24 0.79 7.80
C CYS A 100 4.30 1.94 8.20
N TYR A 101 4.83 3.17 8.25
CA TYR A 101 4.13 4.36 8.74
C TYR A 101 2.91 4.80 7.90
N LEU A 102 2.77 4.31 6.67
CA LEU A 102 1.60 4.55 5.81
C LEU A 102 0.45 3.56 6.05
N TRP A 103 0.67 2.51 6.83
CA TRP A 103 -0.34 1.49 7.10
C TRP A 103 -1.08 1.82 8.36
N THR A 104 -2.41 1.77 8.30
CA THR A 104 -3.24 1.90 9.50
C THR A 104 -2.99 0.72 10.45
N PRO A 105 -3.28 0.87 11.76
CA PRO A 105 -3.23 -0.24 12.69
C PRO A 105 -4.02 -1.47 12.22
N LYS A 106 -5.16 -1.25 11.55
CA LYS A 106 -5.99 -2.30 10.97
C LYS A 106 -5.23 -3.12 9.92
N PHE A 107 -4.51 -2.46 9.01
CA PHE A 107 -3.72 -3.17 8.01
C PHE A 107 -2.50 -3.86 8.61
N LYS A 108 -1.84 -3.25 9.60
CA LYS A 108 -0.73 -3.87 10.33
C LYS A 108 -1.17 -5.16 11.03
N LEU A 109 -2.35 -5.18 11.67
CA LEU A 109 -2.95 -6.39 12.26
C LEU A 109 -3.23 -7.48 11.22
N LEU A 110 -3.67 -7.11 10.02
CA LEU A 110 -3.89 -8.06 8.93
C LEU A 110 -2.58 -8.74 8.50
N MET A 111 -1.47 -7.99 8.47
CA MET A 111 -0.16 -8.49 8.07
C MET A 111 0.55 -9.26 9.18
N LEU A 112 0.35 -8.86 10.43
CA LEU A 112 0.91 -9.50 11.63
C LEU A 112 -0.17 -9.52 12.74
N PRO A 113 -0.89 -10.65 12.93
CA PRO A 113 -1.97 -10.73 13.91
C PRO A 113 -1.56 -10.47 15.37
N SER A 114 -0.29 -10.66 15.70
CA SER A 114 0.28 -10.37 17.02
C SER A 114 0.72 -8.91 17.19
N TYR A 115 0.54 -8.05 16.18
CA TYR A 115 0.87 -6.64 16.26
C TYR A 115 -0.01 -5.95 17.31
N LEU A 116 0.64 -5.22 18.22
CA LEU A 116 -0.01 -4.33 19.17
C LEU A 116 0.47 -2.90 18.89
N PRO A 117 -0.46 -1.96 18.62
CA PRO A 117 -0.12 -0.54 18.48
C PRO A 117 0.64 -0.03 19.70
N SER A 118 1.67 0.77 19.46
CA SER A 118 2.54 1.29 20.51
C SER A 118 3.16 2.64 20.14
N PRO A 119 3.67 3.42 21.10
CA PRO A 119 4.42 4.64 20.81
C PRO A 119 5.69 4.44 19.95
N LYS A 120 6.14 3.19 19.77
CA LYS A 120 7.28 2.84 18.90
C LYS A 120 6.92 2.76 17.42
N ASP A 121 5.62 2.82 17.09
CA ASP A 121 5.19 2.86 15.69
C ASP A 121 5.75 4.09 14.99
N ALA A 122 6.36 3.88 13.82
CA ALA A 122 6.89 4.96 13.02
C ALA A 122 5.74 5.91 12.67
N LYS A 123 5.91 7.17 13.03
CA LYS A 123 4.97 8.22 12.65
C LYS A 123 5.18 8.54 11.18
N ARG A 124 4.08 8.87 10.52
CA ARG A 124 4.15 9.44 9.19
C ARG A 124 4.96 10.74 9.26
N PRO A 125 5.97 10.93 8.38
CA PRO A 125 6.67 12.21 8.30
C PRO A 125 5.66 13.33 8.06
N GLU A 126 5.78 14.42 8.81
CA GLU A 126 5.06 15.65 8.49
C GLU A 126 5.72 16.27 7.26
N ASP A 127 4.92 16.66 6.27
CA ASP A 127 5.45 17.41 5.13
C ASP A 127 6.06 18.71 5.70
N ILE A 128 7.32 19.01 5.35
CA ILE A 128 7.95 20.31 5.59
C ILE A 128 7.37 21.33 4.60
N LEU A 129 6.04 21.43 4.54
CA LEU A 129 5.33 22.42 3.74
C LEU A 129 4.85 23.60 4.61
N ASP A 130 4.80 23.42 5.93
CA ASP A 130 4.43 24.48 6.89
C ASP A 130 5.64 25.41 7.23
N ALA A 131 6.78 25.27 6.53
CA ALA A 131 8.01 26.03 6.78
C ALA A 131 8.48 26.90 5.59
N LEU A 132 7.65 27.08 4.57
CA LEU A 132 7.85 28.02 3.45
C LEU A 132 6.63 28.95 3.34
#